data_AF-D5E866-F1
#
_entry.id   AF-D5E866-F1
#
_cell.length_a   1.000
_cell.length_b   1.000
_cell.length_c   1.000
_cell.angle_alpha   90.00
_cell.angle_beta   90.00
_cell.angle_gamma   90.00
#
_symmetry.space_group_name_H-M   'P 1'
#
loop_
_entity.id
_entity.type
_entity.pdbx_description
1 polymer ?
#
loop_
_entity_poly.entity_id
_entity_poly.type
_entity_poly.pdbx_seq_one_letter_code
_entity_poly.pdbx_strand_id
1 'polypeptide(L)'
;MKKPAKKILFVLLAIMILFTGTSLANIEKISDDPWEHSPITVYIDDKDTPEHYSPTYREQVEIALDYWEKGGNGALSYQPVFRIIDNPDADINVRWVENLEKVEGADEGVAGYCRPTITGNKYLHAEIVLEVGNYQGFSWVQYGDANMQEVSKHEVGHALGLGHSTDRSDIMYPSYEQRDNINPLLLKSTLPYLIGALIVIVTIIGYHGIGWRKMRKQRKQIEKDVFESKK
;
A
#
# COMPACT_ATOMS: atom_id res chain seq x y z
N MET A 1 61.94 -41.16 -6.58
CA MET A 1 61.26 -41.12 -7.89
C MET A 1 60.54 -39.78 -8.06
N LYS A 2 60.87 -39.09 -9.18
CA LYS A 2 60.14 -38.06 -9.96
C LYS A 2 58.84 -37.41 -9.39
N LYS A 3 58.97 -36.10 -9.07
CA LYS A 3 58.21 -34.87 -9.48
C LYS A 3 56.89 -35.01 -10.30
N PRO A 4 56.09 -33.92 -10.49
CA PRO A 4 55.72 -32.76 -9.64
C PRO A 4 54.23 -32.32 -9.88
N ALA A 5 53.86 -31.07 -9.50
CA ALA A 5 52.75 -30.21 -9.97
C ALA A 5 51.71 -29.90 -8.88
N LYS A 6 51.27 -28.66 -8.60
CA LYS A 6 51.36 -27.37 -9.31
C LYS A 6 51.31 -26.24 -8.26
N LYS A 7 52.24 -25.29 -8.36
CA LYS A 7 52.00 -23.90 -7.97
C LYS A 7 50.96 -23.33 -8.93
N ILE A 8 49.95 -22.61 -8.43
CA ILE A 8 49.19 -21.50 -9.05
C ILE A 8 48.25 -21.03 -7.92
N LEU A 9 48.43 -19.88 -7.25
CA LEU A 9 48.35 -18.48 -7.71
C LEU A 9 46.99 -17.87 -7.31
N PHE A 10 47.05 -16.58 -6.97
CA PHE A 10 45.98 -15.61 -6.75
C PHE A 10 45.39 -15.47 -5.35
N VAL A 11 46.05 -14.58 -4.59
CA VAL A 11 45.41 -13.39 -4.02
C VAL A 11 44.15 -13.01 -4.82
N LEU A 12 42.97 -13.25 -4.26
CA LEU A 12 41.71 -12.64 -4.67
C LEU A 12 41.14 -12.00 -3.40
N LEU A 13 41.58 -10.79 -3.11
CA LEU A 13 40.96 -9.54 -3.54
C LEU A 13 39.81 -9.20 -2.61
N ALA A 14 40.13 -8.26 -1.71
CA ALA A 14 39.16 -7.38 -1.11
C ALA A 14 38.20 -6.86 -2.20
N ILE A 15 37.01 -7.44 -2.26
CA ILE A 15 35.81 -6.74 -2.70
C ILE A 15 34.81 -6.85 -1.55
N MET A 16 35.24 -6.27 -0.43
CA MET A 16 34.34 -5.69 0.55
C MET A 16 34.24 -4.21 0.17
N ILE A 17 33.69 -3.94 -1.01
CA ILE A 17 33.40 -2.61 -1.52
C ILE A 17 31.99 -2.65 -2.09
N LEU A 18 31.09 -2.01 -1.33
CA LEU A 18 29.91 -1.27 -1.78
C LEU A 18 28.87 -2.09 -2.57
N PHE A 19 28.02 -2.79 -1.84
CA PHE A 19 26.57 -2.69 -2.14
C PHE A 19 25.91 -1.80 -1.09
N THR A 20 26.44 -0.59 -0.88
CA THR A 20 25.56 0.56 -0.67
C THR A 20 25.07 0.97 -2.05
N GLY A 21 24.25 0.10 -2.66
CA GLY A 21 23.30 0.60 -3.63
C GLY A 21 22.31 1.41 -2.82
N THR A 22 22.66 2.65 -2.48
CA THR A 22 21.66 3.69 -2.36
C THR A 22 21.05 3.73 -3.75
N SER A 23 20.00 2.94 -3.95
CA SER A 23 18.91 3.37 -4.82
C SER A 23 18.58 4.75 -4.29
N LEU A 24 19.15 5.79 -4.90
CA LEU A 24 18.64 7.12 -4.70
C LEU A 24 17.18 6.99 -5.10
N ALA A 25 16.27 7.07 -4.14
CA ALA A 25 14.85 7.14 -4.40
C ALA A 25 14.69 8.28 -5.41
N ASN A 26 14.47 7.93 -6.67
CA ASN A 26 14.18 8.91 -7.69
C ASN A 26 12.69 9.16 -7.58
N ILE A 27 12.37 10.30 -6.99
CA ILE A 27 11.03 10.88 -7.06
C ILE A 27 11.01 11.68 -8.34
N GLU A 28 10.11 11.33 -9.25
CA GLU A 28 9.85 12.17 -10.41
C GLU A 28 9.38 13.52 -9.89
N LYS A 29 10.02 14.63 -10.30
CA LYS A 29 9.61 15.96 -9.86
C LYS A 29 8.96 16.69 -11.02
N ILE A 30 7.66 16.96 -10.87
CA ILE A 30 6.84 17.60 -11.90
C ILE A 30 7.13 19.11 -11.92
N SER A 31 7.29 19.72 -10.75
CA SER A 31 7.70 21.13 -10.59
C SER A 31 8.47 21.36 -9.28
N ASP A 32 9.49 22.22 -9.32
CA ASP A 32 10.29 22.58 -8.13
C ASP A 32 9.57 23.55 -7.19
N ASP A 33 8.68 24.37 -7.74
CA ASP A 33 7.94 25.40 -7.03
C ASP A 33 6.69 25.72 -7.86
N PRO A 34 5.62 24.91 -7.76
CA PRO A 34 4.47 25.04 -8.63
C PRO A 34 3.64 26.29 -8.36
N TRP A 35 3.62 26.81 -7.13
CA TRP A 35 2.78 27.94 -6.75
C TRP A 35 3.57 29.25 -6.83
N GLU A 36 2.89 30.36 -7.15
CA GLU A 36 3.52 31.70 -7.22
C GLU A 36 3.46 32.48 -5.90
N HIS A 37 2.77 31.93 -4.91
CA HIS A 37 2.55 32.62 -3.64
C HIS A 37 2.46 31.66 -2.46
N SER A 38 2.54 32.25 -1.28
CA SER A 38 2.35 31.60 0.00
C SER A 38 1.56 32.55 0.91
N PRO A 39 0.55 32.06 1.67
CA PRO A 39 0.12 30.67 1.75
C PRO A 39 -0.63 30.19 0.50
N ILE A 40 -0.67 28.87 0.31
CA ILE A 40 -1.50 28.15 -0.65
C ILE A 40 -2.87 27.94 0.02
N THR A 41 -3.93 28.43 -0.59
CA THR A 41 -5.29 28.30 -0.09
C THR A 41 -5.87 26.93 -0.42
N VAL A 42 -6.58 26.33 0.55
CA VAL A 42 -7.19 25.01 0.39
C VAL A 42 -8.66 25.09 0.76
N TYR A 43 -9.52 24.60 -0.13
CA TYR A 43 -10.92 24.35 0.15
C TYR A 43 -11.15 22.85 0.29
N ILE A 44 -11.77 22.43 1.40
CA ILE A 44 -12.15 21.03 1.63
C ILE A 44 -13.68 20.99 1.57
N ASP A 45 -14.22 20.34 0.56
CA ASP A 45 -15.67 20.28 0.33
C ASP A 45 -16.33 19.27 1.27
N ASP A 46 -16.66 19.70 2.48
CA ASP A 46 -17.44 18.92 3.44
C ASP A 46 -18.96 19.19 3.35
N LYS A 47 -19.40 19.87 2.29
CA LYS A 47 -20.81 20.26 2.07
C LYS A 47 -21.47 19.41 0.98
N ASP A 48 -20.81 19.24 -0.16
CA ASP A 48 -21.26 18.39 -1.26
C ASP A 48 -20.54 17.03 -1.19
N THR A 49 -21.05 16.17 -0.31
CA THR A 49 -20.40 14.89 0.01
C THR A 49 -21.24 13.68 -0.42
N PRO A 50 -20.59 12.57 -0.82
CA PRO A 50 -21.28 11.34 -1.17
C PRO A 50 -21.97 10.68 0.04
N GLU A 51 -22.92 9.76 -0.20
CA GLU A 51 -23.74 9.10 0.85
C GLU A 51 -22.89 8.48 1.97
N HIS A 52 -21.79 7.83 1.60
CA HIS A 52 -20.90 7.15 2.53
C HIS A 52 -19.67 7.97 2.95
N TYR A 53 -19.75 9.29 2.88
CA TYR A 53 -18.70 10.16 3.41
C TYR A 53 -18.59 10.03 4.95
N SER A 54 -17.36 10.08 5.47
CA SER A 54 -17.12 10.19 6.91
C SER A 54 -16.69 11.62 7.27
N PRO A 55 -17.33 12.29 8.23
CA PRO A 55 -16.90 13.61 8.71
C PRO A 55 -15.46 13.66 9.23
N THR A 56 -14.89 12.52 9.63
CA THR A 56 -13.49 12.41 10.10
C THR A 56 -12.46 12.63 8.99
N TYR A 57 -12.85 12.49 7.72
CA TYR A 57 -11.94 12.63 6.58
C TYR A 57 -11.39 14.04 6.41
N ARG A 58 -12.18 15.04 6.77
CA ARG A 58 -11.72 16.43 6.79
C ARG A 58 -10.45 16.58 7.65
N GLU A 59 -10.46 16.01 8.86
CA GLU A 59 -9.30 16.03 9.75
C GLU A 59 -8.10 15.29 9.14
N GLN A 60 -8.33 14.22 8.36
CA GLN A 60 -7.24 13.47 7.73
C GLN A 60 -6.54 14.29 6.63
N VAL A 61 -7.28 15.13 5.89
CA VAL A 61 -6.71 16.08 4.93
C VAL A 61 -5.92 17.16 5.67
N GLU A 62 -6.43 17.69 6.78
CA GLU A 62 -5.68 18.67 7.58
C GLU A 62 -4.36 18.10 8.10
N ILE A 63 -4.36 16.84 8.56
CA ILE A 63 -3.14 16.13 8.97
C ILE A 63 -2.18 15.95 7.78
N ALA A 64 -2.69 15.71 6.57
CA ALA A 64 -1.86 15.61 5.38
C ALA A 64 -1.21 16.96 5.01
N LEU A 65 -1.96 18.07 5.10
CA LEU A 65 -1.40 19.41 4.91
C LEU A 65 -0.31 19.71 5.93
N ASP A 66 -0.56 19.47 7.22
CA ASP A 66 0.39 19.65 8.31
C ASP A 66 1.66 18.79 8.14
N TYR A 67 1.52 17.56 7.63
CA TYR A 67 2.66 16.71 7.29
C TYR A 67 3.61 17.39 6.29
N TRP A 68 3.06 18.01 5.24
CA TRP A 68 3.85 18.72 4.23
C TRP A 68 4.41 20.05 4.75
N GLU A 69 3.68 20.79 5.60
CA GLU A 69 4.21 21.97 6.30
C GLU A 69 5.38 21.65 7.25
N LYS A 70 5.48 20.40 7.71
CA LYS A 70 6.58 19.92 8.57
C LYS A 70 7.75 19.31 7.79
N GLY A 71 7.75 19.47 6.47
CA GLY A 71 8.83 19.02 5.58
C GLY A 71 8.52 17.72 4.82
N GLY A 72 7.37 17.09 5.08
CA GLY A 72 6.88 15.92 4.35
C GLY A 72 7.90 14.77 4.29
N ASN A 73 8.12 14.25 3.09
CA ASN A 73 9.15 13.24 2.82
C ASN A 73 10.56 13.85 2.58
N GLY A 74 10.71 15.16 2.73
CA GLY A 74 11.98 15.87 2.52
C GLY A 74 12.35 16.13 1.06
N ALA A 75 11.46 15.84 0.10
CA ALA A 75 11.76 15.97 -1.33
C ALA A 75 11.44 17.35 -1.93
N LEU A 76 10.64 18.16 -1.23
CA LEU A 76 10.31 19.52 -1.66
C LEU A 76 11.53 20.44 -1.53
N SER A 77 11.74 21.29 -2.53
CA SER A 77 12.78 22.34 -2.51
C SER A 77 12.33 23.62 -1.81
N TYR A 78 11.08 23.66 -1.35
CA TYR A 78 10.47 24.79 -0.67
C TYR A 78 9.63 24.28 0.50
N GLN A 79 9.32 25.18 1.43
CA GLN A 79 8.44 24.86 2.56
C GLN A 79 7.02 25.38 2.25
N PRO A 80 6.05 24.51 1.94
CA PRO A 80 4.67 24.94 1.76
C PRO A 80 4.10 25.48 3.08
N VAL A 81 3.16 26.41 2.93
CA VAL A 81 2.31 26.91 4.01
C VAL A 81 0.89 26.94 3.45
N PHE A 82 -0.06 26.39 4.18
CA PHE A 82 -1.44 26.29 3.75
C PHE A 82 -2.36 27.24 4.54
N ARG A 83 -3.46 27.63 3.91
CA ARG A 83 -4.55 28.32 4.56
C ARG A 83 -5.87 27.71 4.13
N ILE A 84 -6.56 27.05 5.04
CA ILE A 84 -7.90 26.55 4.77
C ILE A 84 -8.87 27.73 4.70
N ILE A 85 -9.66 27.78 3.63
CA ILE A 85 -10.72 28.77 3.42
C ILE A 85 -12.03 28.07 3.11
N ASP A 86 -13.17 28.71 3.40
CA ASP A 86 -14.50 28.20 3.07
C ASP A 86 -15.03 28.83 1.77
N ASN A 87 -14.24 28.73 0.69
CA ASN A 87 -14.57 29.25 -0.63
C ASN A 87 -13.95 28.33 -1.70
N PRO A 88 -14.72 27.80 -2.66
CA PRO A 88 -14.20 26.96 -3.73
C PRO A 88 -13.27 27.68 -4.72
N ASP A 89 -13.14 29.01 -4.67
CA ASP A 89 -12.11 29.78 -5.40
C ASP A 89 -10.74 29.70 -4.71
N ALA A 90 -10.37 28.50 -4.22
CA ALA A 90 -9.09 28.22 -3.60
C ALA A 90 -8.07 27.70 -4.62
N ASP A 91 -6.80 27.71 -4.25
CA ASP A 91 -5.73 27.15 -5.07
C ASP A 91 -5.88 25.64 -5.21
N ILE A 92 -6.19 24.96 -4.10
CA ILE A 92 -6.42 23.52 -4.05
C ILE A 92 -7.85 23.24 -3.59
N ASN A 93 -8.61 22.48 -4.36
CA ASN A 93 -9.92 21.99 -3.97
C ASN A 93 -9.86 20.49 -3.70
N VAL A 94 -10.32 20.07 -2.53
CA VAL A 94 -10.44 18.67 -2.14
C VAL A 94 -11.91 18.30 -2.12
N ARG A 95 -12.29 17.28 -2.89
CA ARG A 95 -13.65 16.75 -2.94
C ARG A 95 -13.67 15.23 -2.88
N TRP A 96 -14.87 14.68 -2.71
CA TRP A 96 -15.07 13.27 -2.41
C TRP A 96 -15.96 12.60 -3.45
N VAL A 97 -15.71 11.32 -3.73
CA VAL A 97 -16.59 10.51 -4.58
C VAL A 97 -16.82 9.13 -3.98
N GLU A 98 -17.98 8.54 -4.24
CA GLU A 98 -18.27 7.16 -3.80
C GLU A 98 -17.40 6.13 -4.51
N ASN A 99 -17.11 6.38 -5.78
CA ASN A 99 -16.39 5.46 -6.62
C ASN A 99 -15.73 6.19 -7.79
N LEU A 100 -14.40 6.27 -7.78
CA LEU A 100 -13.65 7.00 -8.81
C LEU A 100 -13.83 6.41 -10.21
N GLU A 101 -13.92 5.09 -10.34
CA GLU A 101 -14.09 4.40 -11.62
C GLU A 101 -15.43 4.77 -12.29
N LYS A 102 -16.52 4.77 -11.52
CA LYS A 102 -17.88 5.03 -12.03
C LYS A 102 -18.16 6.51 -12.26
N VAL A 103 -17.59 7.38 -11.42
CA VAL A 103 -17.89 8.82 -11.44
C VAL A 103 -16.92 9.58 -12.34
N GLU A 104 -15.63 9.23 -12.32
CA GLU A 104 -14.57 9.98 -13.00
C GLU A 104 -13.91 9.21 -14.15
N GLY A 105 -14.26 7.93 -14.35
CA GLY A 105 -13.65 7.08 -15.38
C GLY A 105 -12.18 6.78 -15.11
N ALA A 106 -11.75 6.84 -13.84
CA ALA A 106 -10.39 6.52 -13.43
C ALA A 106 -10.05 5.04 -13.70
N ASP A 107 -8.76 4.74 -13.85
CA ASP A 107 -8.28 3.37 -13.99
C ASP A 107 -8.67 2.52 -12.77
N GLU A 108 -8.81 1.21 -12.99
CA GLU A 108 -9.20 0.28 -11.94
C GLU A 108 -8.17 0.32 -10.81
N GLY A 109 -8.64 0.53 -9.58
CA GLY A 109 -7.76 0.58 -8.41
C GLY A 109 -7.43 1.97 -7.89
N VAL A 110 -7.81 3.07 -8.53
CA VAL A 110 -7.44 4.42 -8.05
C VAL A 110 -8.27 4.84 -6.84
N ALA A 111 -7.61 5.18 -5.71
CA ALA A 111 -8.25 5.63 -4.47
C ALA A 111 -8.25 7.18 -4.30
N GLY A 112 -7.44 7.87 -5.09
CA GLY A 112 -7.37 9.33 -5.16
C GLY A 112 -6.65 9.77 -6.42
N TYR A 113 -6.86 11.01 -6.86
CA TYR A 113 -5.98 11.65 -7.83
C TYR A 113 -5.90 13.15 -7.60
N CYS A 114 -4.78 13.75 -8.03
CA CYS A 114 -4.59 15.18 -8.13
C CYS A 114 -4.49 15.61 -9.60
N ARG A 115 -5.28 16.61 -9.99
CA ARG A 115 -5.27 17.20 -11.33
C ARG A 115 -4.94 18.69 -11.24
N PRO A 116 -3.66 19.07 -11.44
CA PRO A 116 -3.29 20.46 -11.54
C PRO A 116 -3.67 21.08 -12.90
N THR A 117 -4.19 22.30 -12.87
CA THR A 117 -4.30 23.19 -14.02
C THR A 117 -3.04 24.05 -14.09
N ILE A 118 -2.27 23.90 -15.16
CA ILE A 118 -0.94 24.51 -15.29
C ILE A 118 -0.99 25.63 -16.34
N THR A 119 -0.40 26.78 -16.01
CA THR A 119 -0.16 27.89 -16.93
C THR A 119 1.34 28.21 -16.96
N GLY A 120 1.96 28.05 -18.13
CA GLY A 120 3.43 28.05 -18.23
C GLY A 120 4.03 26.91 -17.40
N ASN A 121 4.79 27.25 -16.36
CA ASN A 121 5.43 26.28 -15.45
C ASN A 121 4.83 26.30 -14.04
N LYS A 122 3.67 26.94 -13.87
CA LYS A 122 3.09 27.22 -12.56
C LYS A 122 1.65 26.72 -12.49
N TYR A 123 1.25 26.29 -11.31
CA TYR A 123 -0.10 25.83 -11.05
C TYR A 123 -0.98 27.06 -10.85
N LEU A 124 -2.09 27.09 -11.59
CA LEU A 124 -3.15 28.05 -11.39
C LEU A 124 -4.17 27.52 -10.37
N HIS A 125 -4.37 26.21 -10.37
CA HIS A 125 -5.35 25.52 -9.54
C HIS A 125 -4.99 24.02 -9.48
N ALA A 126 -5.41 23.31 -8.44
CA ALA A 126 -5.32 21.85 -8.37
C ALA A 126 -6.58 21.25 -7.76
N GLU A 127 -7.13 20.25 -8.44
CA GLU A 127 -8.27 19.49 -7.95
C GLU A 127 -7.78 18.15 -7.38
N ILE A 128 -8.05 17.89 -6.11
CA ILE A 128 -7.82 16.60 -5.45
C ILE A 128 -9.18 15.92 -5.28
N VAL A 129 -9.29 14.70 -5.79
CA VAL A 129 -10.50 13.89 -5.69
C VAL A 129 -10.17 12.62 -4.95
N LEU A 130 -10.89 12.35 -3.86
CA LEU A 130 -10.65 11.22 -2.97
C LEU A 130 -11.86 10.28 -2.98
N GLU A 131 -11.60 8.99 -3.20
CA GLU A 131 -12.62 7.95 -3.07
C GLU A 131 -12.90 7.66 -1.59
N VAL A 132 -14.17 7.58 -1.18
CA VAL A 132 -14.54 7.35 0.24
C VAL A 132 -14.61 5.86 0.61
N GLY A 133 -14.52 4.97 -0.37
CA GLY A 133 -14.55 3.53 -0.16
C GLY A 133 -14.70 2.76 -1.47
N ASN A 134 -14.61 1.45 -1.41
CA ASN A 134 -14.67 0.60 -2.58
C ASN A 134 -15.50 -0.67 -2.36
N TYR A 135 -15.84 -1.34 -3.46
CA TYR A 135 -16.45 -2.67 -3.37
C TYR A 135 -15.38 -3.73 -3.11
N GLN A 136 -15.55 -4.49 -2.03
CA GLN A 136 -14.75 -5.66 -1.70
C GLN A 136 -15.63 -6.91 -1.83
N GLY A 137 -15.49 -7.59 -2.96
CA GLY A 137 -16.43 -8.65 -3.35
C GLY A 137 -17.81 -8.05 -3.66
N PHE A 138 -18.83 -8.42 -2.87
CA PHE A 138 -20.20 -7.91 -3.04
C PHE A 138 -20.56 -6.79 -2.06
N SER A 139 -19.67 -6.47 -1.12
CA SER A 139 -19.94 -5.48 -0.08
C SER A 139 -19.19 -4.20 -0.38
N TRP A 140 -19.88 -3.07 -0.27
CA TRP A 140 -19.23 -1.77 -0.24
C TRP A 140 -18.58 -1.55 1.13
N VAL A 141 -17.33 -1.08 1.14
CA VAL A 141 -16.52 -0.90 2.33
C VAL A 141 -15.93 0.52 2.33
N GLN A 142 -16.26 1.28 3.38
CA GLN A 142 -15.72 2.61 3.62
C GLN A 142 -14.22 2.55 3.96
N TYR A 143 -13.44 3.51 3.49
CA TYR A 143 -12.04 3.65 3.90
C TYR A 143 -11.93 4.09 5.36
N GLY A 144 -10.95 3.55 6.08
CA GLY A 144 -10.63 4.03 7.43
C GLY A 144 -9.85 5.35 7.41
N ASP A 145 -9.81 6.05 8.53
CA ASP A 145 -9.07 7.32 8.68
C ASP A 145 -7.59 7.18 8.27
N ALA A 146 -6.94 6.09 8.65
CA ALA A 146 -5.54 5.84 8.29
C ALA A 146 -5.34 5.73 6.77
N ASN A 147 -6.26 5.09 6.05
CA ASN A 147 -6.20 5.02 4.59
C ASN A 147 -6.41 6.40 3.99
N MET A 148 -7.42 7.14 4.47
CA MET A 148 -7.71 8.49 3.98
C MET A 148 -6.53 9.44 4.22
N GLN A 149 -5.88 9.34 5.37
CA GLN A 149 -4.70 10.11 5.72
C GLN A 149 -3.53 9.83 4.75
N GLU A 150 -3.24 8.57 4.45
CA GLU A 150 -2.14 8.20 3.55
C GLU A 150 -2.41 8.63 2.10
N VAL A 151 -3.62 8.40 1.58
CA VAL A 151 -4.00 8.86 0.23
C VAL A 151 -3.96 10.39 0.16
N SER A 152 -4.50 11.09 1.17
CA SER A 152 -4.46 12.56 1.20
C SER A 152 -3.03 13.11 1.19
N LYS A 153 -2.09 12.49 1.93
CA LYS A 153 -0.67 12.90 1.87
C LYS A 153 -0.10 12.72 0.46
N HIS A 154 -0.39 11.60 -0.20
CA HIS A 154 0.06 11.33 -1.56
C HIS A 154 -0.46 12.40 -2.54
N GLU A 155 -1.78 12.64 -2.56
CA GLU A 155 -2.39 13.59 -3.49
C GLU A 155 -1.97 15.04 -3.23
N VAL A 156 -1.80 15.43 -1.96
CA VAL A 156 -1.24 16.75 -1.63
C VAL A 156 0.20 16.85 -2.14
N GLY A 157 0.99 15.78 -2.13
CA GLY A 157 2.33 15.77 -2.72
C GLY A 157 2.31 16.11 -4.22
N HIS A 158 1.34 15.57 -4.96
CA HIS A 158 1.11 15.93 -6.36
C HIS A 158 0.71 17.40 -6.54
N ALA A 159 -0.15 17.92 -5.67
CA ALA A 159 -0.51 19.35 -5.66
C ALA A 159 0.68 20.27 -5.33
N LEU A 160 1.74 19.73 -4.74
CA LEU A 160 3.01 20.42 -4.45
C LEU A 160 4.11 20.16 -5.51
N GLY A 161 3.77 19.48 -6.61
CA GLY A 161 4.67 19.30 -7.75
C GLY A 161 5.57 18.05 -7.66
N LEU A 162 5.33 17.16 -6.69
CA LEU A 162 5.96 15.84 -6.68
C LEU A 162 5.22 14.90 -7.63
N GLY A 163 5.97 14.06 -8.33
CA GLY A 163 5.47 12.87 -9.02
C GLY A 163 5.71 11.63 -8.18
N HIS A 164 5.59 10.46 -8.79
CA HIS A 164 5.75 9.20 -8.08
C HIS A 164 7.20 8.91 -7.69
N SER A 165 7.35 8.27 -6.54
CA SER A 165 8.60 7.67 -6.09
C SER A 165 8.72 6.22 -6.57
N THR A 166 9.95 5.79 -6.81
CA THR A 166 10.29 4.38 -7.05
C THR A 166 10.60 3.61 -5.77
N ASP A 167 10.72 4.29 -4.63
CA ASP A 167 10.98 3.70 -3.32
C ASP A 167 9.66 3.34 -2.62
N ARG A 168 9.43 2.06 -2.37
CA ARG A 168 8.23 1.51 -1.70
C ARG A 168 7.96 2.05 -0.29
N SER A 169 8.96 2.66 0.34
CA SER A 169 8.82 3.26 1.67
C SER A 169 8.46 4.74 1.63
N ASP A 170 8.46 5.37 0.46
CA ASP A 170 8.11 6.77 0.27
C ASP A 170 6.59 6.95 0.18
N ILE A 171 6.08 8.06 0.73
CA ILE A 171 4.67 8.41 0.65
C ILE A 171 4.19 8.63 -0.80
N MET A 172 5.10 9.05 -1.69
CA MET A 172 4.84 9.25 -3.11
C MET A 172 4.96 7.95 -3.92
N TYR A 173 5.16 6.79 -3.29
CA TYR A 173 5.09 5.52 -4.01
C TYR A 173 3.64 5.20 -4.39
N PRO A 174 3.34 4.77 -5.63
CA PRO A 174 1.97 4.61 -6.12
C PRO A 174 1.26 3.34 -5.61
N SER A 175 1.61 2.84 -4.42
CA SER A 175 0.87 1.73 -3.81
C SER A 175 -0.52 2.13 -3.36
N TYR A 176 -0.69 3.37 -2.90
CA TYR A 176 -1.96 3.86 -2.35
C TYR A 176 -2.90 4.42 -3.42
N GLU A 177 -2.36 4.77 -4.60
CA GLU A 177 -3.14 4.92 -5.83
C GLU A 177 -3.65 3.59 -6.36
N GLN A 178 -3.19 2.45 -5.84
CA GLN A 178 -3.80 1.16 -6.12
C GLN A 178 -4.60 0.77 -4.88
N ARG A 179 -5.84 0.32 -5.06
CA ARG A 179 -6.68 -0.29 -4.02
C ARG A 179 -5.92 -1.53 -3.55
N ASP A 180 -5.00 -1.34 -2.61
CA ASP A 180 -4.26 -2.44 -2.02
C ASP A 180 -5.31 -3.29 -1.31
N ASN A 181 -5.62 -4.43 -1.91
CA ASN A 181 -6.61 -5.43 -1.47
C ASN A 181 -6.23 -6.11 -0.14
N ILE A 182 -5.37 -5.48 0.65
CA ILE A 182 -4.87 -6.01 1.90
C ILE A 182 -5.43 -5.14 3.00
N ASN A 183 -6.60 -5.50 3.52
CA ASN A 183 -7.03 -5.02 4.83
C ASN A 183 -6.05 -5.56 5.90
N PRO A 184 -5.12 -4.76 6.43
CA PRO A 184 -4.17 -5.27 7.43
C PRO A 184 -4.90 -5.59 8.75
N LEU A 185 -6.04 -4.92 8.99
CA LEU A 185 -6.93 -5.13 10.13
C LEU A 185 -7.71 -6.44 10.04
N LEU A 186 -8.21 -6.83 8.85
CA LEU A 186 -8.88 -8.13 8.66
C LEU A 186 -7.88 -9.27 8.71
N LEU A 187 -6.70 -9.14 8.10
CA LEU A 187 -5.68 -10.20 8.19
C LEU A 187 -5.27 -10.43 9.64
N LYS A 188 -4.96 -9.37 10.40
CA LYS A 188 -4.58 -9.51 11.83
C LYS A 188 -5.70 -10.10 12.70
N SER A 189 -6.96 -9.76 12.42
CA SER A 189 -8.14 -10.27 13.15
C SER A 189 -8.49 -11.72 12.76
N THR A 190 -8.37 -12.09 11.48
CA THR A 190 -8.75 -13.43 10.96
C THR A 190 -7.63 -14.47 11.08
N LEU A 191 -6.37 -14.05 11.12
CA LEU A 191 -5.19 -14.91 11.27
C LEU A 191 -5.30 -15.92 12.44
N PRO A 192 -5.70 -15.54 13.68
CA PRO A 192 -5.86 -16.52 14.76
C PRO A 192 -6.93 -17.59 14.46
N TYR A 193 -8.01 -17.23 13.77
CA TYR A 193 -9.05 -18.19 13.38
C TYR A 193 -8.59 -19.14 12.28
N LEU A 194 -7.82 -18.64 11.30
CA LEU A 194 -7.22 -19.46 10.24
C LEU A 194 -6.18 -20.45 10.82
N ILE A 195 -5.35 -20.00 11.77
CA ILE A 195 -4.42 -20.86 12.50
C ILE A 195 -5.19 -21.93 13.30
N GLY A 196 -6.28 -21.54 13.98
CA GLY A 196 -7.15 -22.47 14.69
C GLY A 196 -7.77 -23.52 13.76
N ALA A 197 -8.29 -23.12 12.60
CA ALA A 197 -8.85 -24.02 11.61
C ALA A 197 -7.80 -25.01 11.06
N LEU A 198 -6.59 -24.54 10.80
CA LEU A 198 -5.48 -25.39 10.35
C LEU A 198 -5.12 -26.45 11.42
N ILE A 199 -5.06 -26.08 12.69
CA ILE A 199 -4.80 -27.01 13.80
C ILE A 199 -5.90 -28.09 13.88
N VAL A 200 -7.17 -27.71 13.74
CA VAL A 200 -8.30 -28.64 13.73
C VAL A 200 -8.19 -29.61 12.54
N ILE A 201 -7.86 -29.13 11.36
CA ILE A 201 -7.69 -29.98 10.17
C ILE A 201 -6.53 -30.98 10.38
N VAL A 202 -5.37 -30.52 10.87
CA VAL A 202 -4.20 -31.37 11.11
C VAL A 202 -4.50 -32.43 12.18
N THR A 203 -5.23 -32.08 13.24
CA THR A 203 -5.60 -33.03 14.29
C THR A 203 -6.59 -34.09 13.80
N ILE A 204 -7.59 -33.72 12.99
CA ILE A 204 -8.51 -34.67 12.36
C ILE A 204 -7.75 -35.62 11.43
N ILE A 205 -6.89 -35.09 10.56
CA ILE A 205 -6.06 -35.90 9.65
C ILE A 205 -5.14 -36.83 10.45
N GLY A 206 -4.53 -36.34 11.52
CA GLY A 206 -3.67 -37.13 12.41
C GLY A 206 -4.43 -38.28 13.08
N TYR A 207 -5.61 -37.99 13.65
CA TYR A 207 -6.47 -38.97 14.30
C TYR A 207 -6.87 -40.10 13.34
N HIS A 208 -7.38 -39.73 12.15
CA HIS A 208 -7.76 -40.72 11.13
C HIS A 208 -6.54 -41.46 10.54
N GLY A 209 -5.40 -40.79 10.37
CA GLY A 209 -4.16 -41.40 9.90
C GLY A 209 -3.62 -42.49 10.84
N ILE A 210 -3.69 -42.27 12.16
CA ILE A 210 -3.31 -43.26 13.19
C ILE A 210 -4.29 -44.44 13.17
N GLY A 211 -5.60 -44.17 13.13
CA GLY A 211 -6.64 -45.19 13.03
C GLY A 211 -6.45 -46.08 11.79
N TRP A 212 -6.20 -45.47 10.64
CA TRP A 212 -5.92 -46.18 9.39
C TRP A 212 -4.67 -47.06 9.47
N ARG A 213 -3.57 -46.55 10.06
CA ARG A 213 -2.35 -47.36 10.27
C ARG A 213 -2.60 -48.56 11.18
N LYS A 214 -3.38 -48.41 12.26
CA LYS A 214 -3.74 -49.50 13.17
C LYS A 214 -4.59 -50.56 12.47
N MET A 215 -5.63 -50.14 11.75
CA MET A 215 -6.47 -51.05 10.97
C MET A 215 -5.66 -51.80 9.91
N ARG A 216 -4.74 -51.13 9.20
CA ARG A 216 -3.88 -51.77 8.21
C ARG A 216 -2.96 -52.82 8.84
N LYS A 217 -2.44 -52.59 10.05
CA LYS A 217 -1.66 -53.60 10.79
C LYS A 217 -2.52 -54.79 11.21
N GLN A 218 -3.70 -54.55 11.76
CA GLN A 218 -4.63 -55.63 12.17
C GLN A 218 -5.07 -56.48 10.97
N ARG A 219 -5.40 -55.85 9.85
CA ARG A 219 -5.76 -56.55 8.61
C ARG A 219 -4.61 -57.45 8.13
N LYS A 220 -3.37 -56.96 8.10
CA LYS A 220 -2.21 -57.77 7.72
C LYS A 220 -2.01 -58.98 8.64
N GLN A 221 -2.25 -58.81 9.95
CA GLN A 221 -2.15 -59.91 10.91
C GLN A 221 -3.23 -60.97 10.64
N ILE A 222 -4.48 -60.55 10.44
CA ILE A 222 -5.60 -61.47 10.13
C ILE A 222 -5.36 -62.19 8.79
N GLU A 223 -4.90 -61.49 7.75
CA GLU A 223 -4.56 -62.11 6.47
C GLU A 223 -3.46 -63.16 6.63
N LYS A 224 -2.43 -62.87 7.44
CA LYS A 224 -1.39 -63.84 7.77
C LYS A 224 -1.99 -65.06 8.48
N ASP A 225 -2.78 -64.84 9.53
CA ASP A 225 -3.36 -65.91 10.35
C ASP A 225 -4.36 -66.78 9.54
N VAL A 226 -5.11 -66.21 8.59
CA VAL A 226 -6.12 -66.92 7.79
C VAL A 226 -5.52 -67.64 6.58
N PHE A 227 -4.53 -67.06 5.93
CA PHE A 227 -3.97 -67.60 4.68
C PHE A 227 -2.68 -68.41 4.86
N GLU A 228 -1.91 -68.19 5.93
CA GLU A 228 -0.72 -69.02 6.25
C GLU A 228 -1.07 -70.25 7.10
N SER A 229 -2.19 -70.25 7.85
CA SER A 229 -2.65 -71.44 8.61
C SER A 229 -3.34 -72.51 7.76
N LYS A 230 -3.57 -72.24 6.47
CA LYS A 230 -4.21 -73.15 5.49
C LYS A 230 -3.21 -73.88 4.58
N LYS A 231 -1.91 -73.81 4.86
CA LYS A 231 -0.87 -74.64 4.25
C LYS A 231 -0.38 -75.68 5.24
#